data_AF-A0A1W5D5H5-F1
#
_entry.id   AF-A0A1W5D5H5-F1
#
_cell.length_a   1.000
_cell.length_b   1.000
_cell.length_c   1.000
_cell.angle_alpha   90.00
_cell.angle_beta   90.00
_cell.angle_gamma   90.00
#
_symmetry.space_group_name_H-M   'P 1'
#
loop_
_entity.id
_entity.type
_entity.pdbx_description
1 polymer ?
#
loop_
_entity_poly.entity_id
_entity_poly.type
_entity_poly.pdbx_seq_one_letter_code
_entity_poly.pdbx_strand_id
1 'polypeptide(L)'
;MRELFLTGYTSNRARQNVASFLAKHLGIDWRVGAEWYESLLCDYDVSSNWGNWQYTAGVGNDPRGEARVFNPVKQAVDYDPQGAYVKNWVAELRGVEDPQVIFQAWKMPEQTRRELGLVGVEWVDRPLKKIDFHLKRGGG
;
A
#
# COMPACT_ATOMS: atom_id res chain seq x y z
N MET A 1 -2.86 5.12 -3.71
CA MET A 1 -4.16 5.57 -4.26
C MET A 1 -4.31 7.08 -4.26
N ARG A 2 -4.04 7.80 -3.15
CA ARG A 2 -4.14 9.28 -3.12
C ARG A 2 -3.24 9.98 -4.15
N GLU A 3 -1.99 9.51 -4.29
CA GLU A 3 -1.08 9.99 -5.34
C GLU A 3 -1.72 9.87 -6.73
N LEU A 4 -2.12 8.66 -7.14
CA LEU A 4 -2.78 8.41 -8.43
C LEU A 4 -3.96 9.36 -8.67
N PHE A 5 -4.85 9.48 -7.69
CA PHE A 5 -6.07 10.28 -7.83
C PHE A 5 -5.79 11.77 -8.00
N LEU A 6 -4.75 12.29 -7.34
CA LEU A 6 -4.43 13.71 -7.35
C LEU A 6 -3.49 14.12 -8.50
N THR A 7 -2.65 13.21 -8.99
CA THR A 7 -1.59 13.53 -9.98
C THR A 7 -1.75 12.80 -11.31
N GLY A 8 -2.56 11.75 -11.35
CA GLY A 8 -2.62 10.83 -12.49
C GLY A 8 -1.35 10.01 -12.68
N TYR A 9 -0.51 9.88 -11.65
CA TYR A 9 0.74 9.11 -11.74
C TYR A 9 1.00 8.34 -10.44
N THR A 10 1.65 7.18 -10.53
CA THR A 10 2.30 6.51 -9.39
C THR A 10 3.53 5.76 -9.88
N SER A 11 4.54 5.60 -9.02
CA SER A 11 5.73 4.81 -9.33
C SER A 11 5.38 3.34 -9.63
N ASN A 12 6.18 2.66 -10.45
CA ASN A 12 5.95 1.25 -10.77
C ASN A 12 5.90 0.34 -9.52
N ARG A 13 6.72 0.63 -8.49
CA ARG A 13 6.68 -0.09 -7.21
C ARG A 13 5.33 0.12 -6.50
N ALA A 14 4.78 1.33 -6.50
CA ALA A 14 3.48 1.61 -5.93
C ALA A 14 2.37 0.85 -6.69
N ARG A 15 2.43 0.79 -8.02
CA ARG A 15 1.50 -0.02 -8.86
C ARG A 15 1.51 -1.48 -8.45
N GLN A 16 2.69 -2.10 -8.34
CA GLN A 16 2.84 -3.50 -7.91
C GLN A 16 2.30 -3.74 -6.50
N ASN A 17 2.58 -2.85 -5.54
CA ASN A 17 2.09 -2.99 -4.17
C ASN A 17 0.55 -2.92 -4.12
N VAL A 18 -0.06 -1.98 -4.84
CA VAL A 18 -1.52 -1.83 -4.90
C VAL A 18 -2.15 -3.05 -5.57
N ALA A 19 -1.62 -3.49 -6.71
CA ALA A 19 -2.14 -4.64 -7.44
C ALA A 19 -2.07 -5.93 -6.60
N SER A 20 -0.93 -6.16 -5.92
CA SER A 20 -0.79 -7.32 -5.04
C SER A 20 -1.72 -7.24 -3.83
N PHE A 21 -1.86 -6.06 -3.22
CA PHE A 21 -2.78 -5.88 -2.10
C PHE A 21 -4.23 -6.16 -2.49
N LEU A 22 -4.69 -5.58 -3.60
CA LEU A 22 -6.06 -5.76 -4.09
C LEU A 22 -6.34 -7.22 -4.47
N ALA A 23 -5.49 -7.82 -5.30
CA ALA A 23 -5.72 -9.16 -5.82
C ALA A 23 -5.43 -10.27 -4.80
N LYS A 24 -4.33 -10.16 -4.04
CA LYS A 24 -3.85 -11.25 -3.17
C LYS A 24 -4.22 -11.10 -1.70
N HIS A 25 -4.27 -9.87 -1.17
CA HIS A 25 -4.64 -9.67 0.25
C HIS A 25 -6.14 -9.53 0.45
N LEU A 26 -6.82 -8.83 -0.47
CA LEU A 26 -8.27 -8.62 -0.39
C LEU A 26 -9.08 -9.65 -1.22
N GLY A 27 -8.44 -10.35 -2.16
CA GLY A 27 -9.13 -11.32 -3.03
C GLY A 27 -10.08 -10.68 -4.03
N ILE A 28 -9.90 -9.39 -4.33
CA ILE A 28 -10.74 -8.66 -5.29
C ILE A 28 -10.24 -8.96 -6.70
N ASP A 29 -11.17 -9.01 -7.67
CA ASP A 29 -10.81 -9.15 -9.08
C ASP A 29 -9.87 -8.02 -9.52
N TRP A 30 -8.69 -8.42 -9.99
CA TRP A 30 -7.62 -7.51 -10.38
C TRP A 30 -8.03 -6.57 -11.52
N ARG A 31 -8.99 -6.97 -12.36
CA ARG A 31 -9.45 -6.16 -13.50
C ARG A 31 -10.06 -4.84 -13.05
N VAL A 32 -10.75 -4.84 -11.91
CA VAL A 32 -11.32 -3.62 -11.32
C VAL A 32 -10.21 -2.62 -10.97
N GLY A 33 -9.08 -3.11 -10.46
CA GLY A 33 -7.92 -2.27 -10.18
C GLY A 33 -7.22 -1.77 -11.45
N ALA A 34 -7.14 -2.63 -12.48
CA ALA A 34 -6.57 -2.26 -13.78
C ALA A 34 -7.39 -1.16 -14.48
N GLU A 35 -8.73 -1.29 -14.49
CA GLU A 35 -9.66 -0.29 -15.03
C GLU A 35 -9.56 1.05 -14.30
N TRP A 36 -9.46 1.02 -12.96
CA TRP A 36 -9.27 2.22 -12.17
C TRP A 36 -7.97 2.96 -12.54
N TYR A 37 -6.88 2.22 -12.69
CA TYR A 37 -5.60 2.79 -13.11
C TYR A 37 -5.65 3.32 -14.55
N GLU A 38 -6.28 2.59 -15.46
CA GLU A 38 -6.50 3.04 -16.84
C GLU A 38 -7.26 4.38 -16.89
N SER A 39 -8.26 4.57 -16.03
CA SER A 39 -9.05 5.81 -15.99
C SER A 39 -8.30 7.04 -15.47
N LEU A 40 -7.18 6.86 -14.77
CA LEU A 40 -6.47 7.95 -14.07
C LEU A 40 -5.03 8.17 -14.52
N LEU A 41 -4.36 7.15 -15.07
CA LEU A 41 -2.95 7.27 -15.43
C LEU A 41 -2.76 8.22 -16.62
N CYS A 42 -2.03 9.31 -16.42
CA CYS A 42 -1.60 10.22 -17.47
C CYS A 42 -0.58 9.56 -18.42
N ASP A 43 0.18 8.58 -17.93
CA ASP A 43 1.17 7.80 -18.68
C ASP A 43 0.63 6.42 -19.07
N TYR A 44 -0.70 6.30 -19.24
CA TYR A 44 -1.34 5.03 -19.53
C TYR A 44 -0.83 4.42 -20.85
N ASP A 45 -0.44 3.15 -20.75
CA ASP A 45 -0.25 2.24 -21.87
C ASP A 45 -0.97 0.93 -21.54
N VAL A 46 -1.76 0.44 -22.49
CA VAL A 46 -2.61 -0.76 -22.31
C VAL A 46 -1.77 -1.98 -21.94
N SER A 47 -0.67 -2.21 -22.65
CA SER A 47 0.17 -3.39 -22.49
C SER A 47 0.87 -3.37 -21.13
N SER A 48 1.40 -2.22 -20.77
CA SER A 48 2.13 -2.02 -19.52
C SER A 48 1.21 -2.08 -18.30
N ASN A 49 0.02 -1.47 -18.37
CA ASN A 49 -0.94 -1.50 -17.26
C ASN A 49 -1.53 -2.89 -17.08
N TRP A 50 -2.25 -3.40 -18.08
CA TRP A 50 -2.97 -4.66 -17.98
C TRP A 50 -2.03 -5.84 -17.79
N GLY A 51 -0.87 -5.84 -18.44
CA GLY A 51 0.16 -6.87 -18.26
C GLY A 51 0.75 -6.89 -16.84
N ASN A 52 1.03 -5.73 -16.25
CA ASN A 52 1.55 -5.63 -14.88
C ASN A 52 0.51 -6.08 -13.84
N TRP A 53 -0.75 -5.68 -14.04
CA TRP A 53 -1.86 -6.10 -13.19
C TRP A 53 -2.11 -7.61 -13.26
N GLN A 54 -2.18 -8.16 -14.46
CA GLN A 54 -2.32 -9.61 -14.68
C GLN A 54 -1.17 -10.39 -14.04
N TYR A 55 0.08 -9.96 -14.28
CA TYR A 55 1.28 -10.56 -13.70
C TYR A 55 1.26 -10.52 -12.17
N THR A 56 0.99 -9.34 -11.58
CA THR A 56 0.99 -9.17 -10.13
C THR A 56 -0.17 -9.91 -9.44
N ALA A 57 -1.30 -10.06 -10.12
CA ALA A 57 -2.42 -10.88 -9.68
C ALA A 57 -2.13 -12.39 -9.78
N GLY A 58 -1.01 -12.79 -10.39
CA GLY A 58 -0.64 -14.18 -10.61
C GLY A 58 -1.59 -14.91 -11.56
N VAL A 59 -2.20 -14.18 -12.49
CA VAL A 59 -3.07 -14.76 -13.54
C VAL A 59 -2.23 -15.01 -14.78
N GLY A 60 -2.29 -16.22 -15.33
CA GLY A 60 -1.50 -16.63 -16.50
C GLY A 60 -0.25 -17.44 -16.13
N ASN A 61 0.73 -17.46 -17.03
CA ASN A 61 1.93 -18.29 -16.89
C ASN A 61 2.99 -17.60 -16.00
N ASP A 62 2.67 -17.40 -14.71
CA ASP A 62 3.66 -16.93 -13.74
C ASP A 62 4.52 -18.12 -13.26
N PRO A 63 5.82 -18.19 -13.60
CA PRO A 63 6.71 -19.27 -13.15
C PRO A 63 6.88 -19.31 -11.63
N ARG A 64 6.39 -18.31 -10.89
CA ARG A 64 6.47 -18.22 -9.41
C ARG A 64 5.14 -18.56 -8.72
N GLY A 65 4.06 -18.79 -9.47
CA GLY A 65 2.76 -19.26 -8.98
C GLY A 65 2.07 -18.33 -7.97
N GLU A 66 1.06 -18.86 -7.28
CA GLU A 66 0.29 -18.13 -6.25
C GLU A 66 1.10 -17.71 -5.01
N ALA A 67 2.31 -18.25 -4.84
CA ALA A 67 3.13 -18.08 -3.64
C ALA A 67 3.72 -16.66 -3.46
N ARG A 68 3.73 -15.82 -4.49
CA ARG A 68 4.33 -14.47 -4.41
C ARG A 68 3.33 -13.43 -3.91
N VAL A 69 3.14 -13.38 -2.60
CA VAL A 69 2.40 -12.29 -1.94
C VAL A 69 3.39 -11.24 -1.45
N PHE A 70 3.27 -10.01 -1.95
CA PHE A 70 4.08 -8.91 -1.41
C PHE A 70 3.57 -8.55 -0.02
N ASN A 71 4.47 -8.45 0.96
CA ASN A 71 4.14 -7.85 2.25
C ASN A 71 4.30 -6.32 2.11
N PRO A 72 3.21 -5.53 2.04
CA PRO A 72 3.31 -4.10 1.79
C PRO A 72 3.97 -3.36 2.95
N VAL A 73 3.87 -3.83 4.19
CA VAL A 73 4.56 -3.22 5.33
C VAL A 73 6.06 -3.40 5.19
N LYS A 74 6.52 -4.63 4.86
CA LYS A 74 7.94 -4.89 4.60
C LYS A 74 8.45 -4.03 3.44
N GLN A 75 7.73 -3.98 2.33
CA GLN A 75 8.12 -3.17 1.17
C GLN A 75 8.18 -1.69 1.52
N ALA A 76 7.24 -1.17 2.31
CA ALA A 76 7.26 0.21 2.75
C ALA A 76 8.50 0.51 3.61
N VAL A 77 8.85 -0.39 4.52
CA VAL A 77 10.09 -0.26 5.32
C VAL A 77 11.34 -0.30 4.44
N ASP A 78 11.40 -1.22 3.47
CA ASP A 78 12.56 -1.40 2.61
C ASP A 78 12.79 -0.20 1.66
N TYR A 79 11.71 0.44 1.16
CA TYR A 79 11.78 1.51 0.16
C TYR A 79 11.52 2.92 0.69
N ASP A 80 10.87 3.06 1.84
CA ASP A 80 10.53 4.34 2.48
C ASP A 80 10.78 4.25 4.00
N PRO A 81 12.01 3.99 4.47
CA PRO A 81 12.27 3.69 5.89
C PRO A 81 11.84 4.80 6.86
N GLN A 82 11.79 6.05 6.39
CA GLN A 82 11.35 7.22 7.18
C GLN A 82 9.85 7.56 6.99
N GLY A 83 9.14 6.82 6.15
CA GLY A 83 7.73 7.08 5.86
C GLY A 83 7.49 8.40 5.12
N ALA A 84 8.49 8.97 4.45
CA ALA A 84 8.38 10.28 3.81
C ALA A 84 7.34 10.27 2.69
N TYR A 85 7.30 9.20 1.88
CA TYR A 85 6.30 9.04 0.83
C TYR A 85 4.91 8.89 1.44
N VAL A 86 4.75 8.09 2.49
CA VAL A 86 3.46 7.93 3.17
C VAL A 86 3.00 9.26 3.80
N LYS A 87 3.88 9.98 4.51
CA LYS A 87 3.58 11.28 5.13
C LYS A 87 3.25 12.37 4.11
N ASN A 88 3.80 12.28 2.89
CA ASN A 88 3.46 13.20 1.82
C ASN A 88 1.98 13.06 1.41
N TRP A 89 1.54 11.82 1.19
CA TRP A 89 0.20 11.50 0.67
C TRP A 89 -0.87 11.26 1.74
N VAL A 90 -0.46 10.92 2.97
CA VAL A 90 -1.32 10.69 4.14
C VAL A 90 -0.99 11.75 5.19
N ALA A 91 -1.59 12.93 5.02
CA ALA A 91 -1.32 14.10 5.86
C ALA A 91 -1.58 13.84 7.36
N GLU A 92 -2.54 12.97 7.65
CA GLU A 92 -2.91 12.48 8.97
C GLU A 92 -1.74 11.83 9.73
N LEU A 93 -0.77 11.28 9.01
CA LEU A 93 0.39 10.58 9.59
C LEU A 93 1.66 11.44 9.67
N ARG A 94 1.60 12.73 9.27
CA ARG A 94 2.80 13.60 9.23
C ARG A 94 3.49 13.78 10.58
N GLY A 95 2.73 13.75 11.67
CA GLY A 95 3.25 13.86 13.04
C GLY A 95 3.71 12.53 13.65
N VAL A 96 3.72 11.43 12.88
CA VAL A 96 4.14 10.11 13.36
C VAL A 96 5.59 9.85 12.97
N GLU A 97 6.41 9.51 13.95
CA GLU A 97 7.83 9.22 13.74
C GLU A 97 8.16 7.71 13.80
N ASP A 98 7.34 6.91 14.49
CA ASP A 98 7.57 5.46 14.57
C ASP A 98 7.19 4.76 13.24
N PRO A 99 8.15 4.20 12.48
CA PRO A 99 7.87 3.52 11.22
C PRO A 99 6.92 2.33 11.36
N GLN A 100 6.92 1.66 12.52
CA GLN A 100 5.98 0.58 12.79
C GLN A 100 4.55 1.09 12.82
N VAL A 101 4.33 2.30 13.31
CA VAL A 101 3.02 2.96 13.38
C VAL A 101 2.67 3.61 12.04
N ILE A 102 3.61 4.24 11.34
CA ILE A 102 3.37 4.87 10.02
C ILE A 102 2.76 3.86 9.04
N PHE A 103 3.32 2.65 8.96
CA PHE A 103 2.86 1.62 8.02
C PHE A 103 1.76 0.71 8.58
N GLN A 104 1.49 0.80 9.88
CA GLN A 104 0.45 0.02 10.57
C GLN A 104 -0.28 0.91 11.58
N ALA A 105 -1.01 1.93 11.09
CA ALA A 105 -1.67 2.93 11.93
C ALA A 105 -2.60 2.33 12.99
N TRP A 106 -3.16 1.14 12.76
CA TRP A 106 -3.97 0.42 13.74
C TRP A 106 -3.21 -0.03 15.01
N LYS A 107 -1.86 -0.07 14.97
CA LYS A 107 -0.99 -0.30 16.14
C LYS A 107 -0.69 1.00 16.91
N MET A 108 -1.18 2.16 16.46
CA MET A 108 -0.96 3.46 17.11
C MET A 108 -1.57 3.48 18.52
N PRO A 109 -0.83 3.95 19.56
CA PRO A 109 -1.37 4.15 20.90
C PRO A 109 -2.55 5.13 20.90
N GLU A 110 -3.53 4.92 21.79
CA GLU A 110 -4.72 5.77 21.87
C GLU A 110 -4.39 7.23 22.15
N GLN A 111 -3.40 7.50 23.02
CA GLN A 111 -2.95 8.86 23.33
C GLN A 111 -2.48 9.60 22.06
N THR A 112 -1.65 8.95 21.23
CA THR A 112 -1.19 9.51 19.95
C THR A 112 -2.34 9.70 18.96
N ARG A 113 -3.32 8.78 18.94
CA ARG A 113 -4.53 8.97 18.10
C ARG A 113 -5.31 10.21 18.54
N ARG A 114 -5.46 10.46 19.84
CA ARG A 114 -6.14 11.65 20.37
C ARG A 114 -5.42 12.92 19.96
N GLU A 115 -4.09 12.97 20.12
CA GLU A 115 -3.25 14.11 19.75
C GLU A 115 -3.30 14.44 18.25
N LEU A 116 -3.37 13.41 17.40
CA LEU A 116 -3.46 13.57 15.95
C LEU A 116 -4.90 13.68 15.42
N GLY A 117 -5.91 13.65 16.29
CA GLY A 117 -7.32 13.69 15.88
C GLY A 117 -7.78 12.45 15.10
N LEU A 118 -7.14 11.30 15.30
CA LEU A 118 -7.40 10.04 14.58
C LEU A 118 -8.31 9.07 15.34
N VAL A 119 -8.90 9.49 16.46
CA VAL A 119 -9.87 8.68 17.20
C VAL A 119 -11.16 8.54 16.39
N GLY A 120 -11.63 7.30 16.21
CA GLY A 120 -12.85 7.02 15.44
C GLY A 120 -12.63 7.03 13.93
N VAL A 121 -11.39 7.22 13.45
CA VAL A 121 -11.08 7.14 12.03
C VAL A 121 -11.11 5.68 11.58
N GLU A 122 -12.04 5.35 10.69
CA GLU A 122 -12.34 3.97 10.30
C GLU A 122 -11.11 3.17 9.85
N TRP A 123 -10.27 3.73 8.99
CA TRP A 123 -9.10 3.02 8.46
C TRP A 123 -7.98 2.82 9.50
N VAL A 124 -7.99 3.59 10.58
CA VAL A 124 -7.09 3.43 11.73
C VAL A 124 -7.63 2.36 12.68
N ASP A 125 -8.93 2.41 13.00
CA ASP A 125 -9.55 1.51 13.98
C ASP A 125 -9.81 0.11 13.39
N ARG A 126 -10.25 0.07 12.13
CA ARG A 126 -10.71 -1.11 11.41
C ARG A 126 -10.11 -1.14 9.99
N PRO A 127 -8.80 -1.30 9.84
CA PRO A 127 -8.18 -1.42 8.52
C PRO A 127 -8.73 -2.64 7.78
N LEU A 128 -8.86 -2.54 6.46
CA LEU A 128 -9.35 -3.62 5.58
C LEU A 128 -8.58 -4.94 5.79
N LYS A 129 -7.27 -4.86 6.04
CA LYS A 129 -6.43 -6.00 6.39
C LYS A 129 -5.43 -5.59 7.46
N LYS A 130 -5.42 -6.32 8.59
CA LYS A 130 -4.33 -6.25 9.56
C LYS A 130 -3.21 -7.16 9.09
N ILE A 131 -2.10 -6.56 8.67
CA ILE A 131 -0.89 -7.29 8.29
C ILE A 131 -0.02 -7.37 9.53
N ASP A 132 0.21 -8.58 10.02
CA ASP A 132 1.04 -8.77 11.20
C ASP A 132 2.52 -8.77 10.82
N PHE A 133 3.12 -7.58 10.85
CA PHE A 133 4.54 -7.40 10.62
C PHE A 133 5.16 -6.66 11.80
N HIS A 134 6.28 -7.18 12.27
CA HIS A 134 7.09 -6.58 13.31
C HIS A 134 8.45 -6.20 12.73
N LEU A 135 8.76 -4.91 12.78
CA LEU A 135 10.10 -4.42 12.48
C LEU A 135 11.07 -5.02 13.49
N LYS A 136 12.08 -5.75 13.02
CA LYS A 136 13.21 -6.13 13.89
C LYS A 136 13.94 -4.84 14.24
N ARG A 137 13.87 -4.41 15.51
CA ARG A 137 14.79 -3.39 16.02
C ARG A 137 16.20 -3.96 15.88
N GLY A 138 17.03 -3.35 15.04
CA GLY A 138 18.42 -3.75 14.90
C GLY A 138 19.07 -3.73 16.29
N GLY A 139 19.50 -4.89 16.76
CA GLY A 139 20.45 -4.97 17.86
C GLY A 139 21.79 -4.48 17.35
N GLY A 140 22.37 -3.51 18.06
CA GLY A 140 23.81 -3.24 17.98
C GLY A 140 24.62 -4.38 18.57
#